data_AF-A0A9E2CXC1-F1
#
_entry.id   AF-A0A9E2CXC1-F1
#
_cell.length_a   1.000
_cell.length_b   1.000
_cell.length_c   1.000
_cell.angle_alpha   90.00
_cell.angle_beta   90.00
_cell.angle_gamma   90.00
#
_symmetry.space_group_name_H-M   'P 1'
#
loop_
_entity.id
_entity.type
_entity.pdbx_description
1 polymer ?
#
loop_
_entity_poly.entity_id
_entity_poly.type
_entity_poly.pdbx_seq_one_letter_code
_entity_poly.pdbx_strand_id
1 'polypeptide(L)'
;MTKYYAHSLENQPPEKWQPLEEHLKNVAEMAAEFARPFGGEQWAYLAGLWHDLGKYADAFQAKLYAENGFEDEKQFCPGFPKKSQKWFFA
;
A
#
# COMPACT_ATOMS: atom_id res chain seq x y z
N MET A 1 4.03 -16.26 5.39
CA MET A 1 3.66 -15.38 4.27
C MET A 1 3.95 -13.96 4.68
N THR A 2 4.64 -13.18 3.86
CA THR A 2 4.90 -11.75 4.11
C THR A 2 3.58 -10.98 3.99
N LYS A 3 3.24 -10.16 4.98
CA LYS A 3 2.06 -9.29 4.94
C LYS A 3 2.47 -7.92 4.42
N TYR A 4 1.65 -7.34 3.56
CA TYR A 4 1.82 -5.98 3.02
C TYR A 4 0.64 -5.13 3.44
N TYR A 5 0.90 -3.86 3.72
CA TYR A 5 -0.09 -2.93 4.24
C TYR A 5 -0.26 -1.71 3.33
N ALA A 6 -1.51 -1.27 3.17
CA ALA A 6 -1.85 -0.05 2.43
C ALA A 6 -1.85 1.19 3.34
N HIS A 7 -2.33 1.02 4.58
CA HIS A 7 -2.48 2.07 5.58
C HIS A 7 -2.08 1.55 6.95
N SER A 8 -1.36 2.38 7.71
CA SER A 8 -1.13 2.18 9.13
C SER A 8 -2.22 2.86 9.96
N LEU A 9 -2.30 2.47 11.23
CA LEU A 9 -3.10 3.16 12.22
C LEU A 9 -2.17 3.75 13.28
N GLU A 10 -2.33 5.04 13.56
CA GLU A 10 -1.48 5.76 14.51
C GLU A 10 -1.56 5.09 15.89
N ASN A 11 -0.40 4.88 16.52
CA ASN A 11 -0.27 4.24 17.84
C ASN A 11 -0.87 2.82 17.93
N GLN A 12 -1.12 2.15 16.80
CA GLN A 12 -1.63 0.78 16.75
C GLN A 12 -0.61 -0.14 16.10
N PRO A 13 -0.56 -1.42 16.53
CA PRO A 13 0.40 -2.36 15.99
C PRO A 13 -0.01 -2.85 14.59
N PRO A 14 0.94 -3.39 13.78
CA PRO A 14 0.70 -3.81 12.39
C PRO A 14 -0.43 -4.82 12.21
N GLU A 15 -0.84 -5.54 13.24
CA GLU A 15 -1.98 -6.47 13.19
C GLU A 15 -3.31 -5.76 12.95
N LYS A 16 -3.39 -4.46 13.28
CA LYS A 16 -4.58 -3.63 13.04
C LYS A 16 -4.47 -2.78 11.78
N TRP A 17 -3.33 -2.80 11.10
CA TRP A 17 -3.14 -2.05 9.87
C TRP A 17 -3.93 -2.69 8.73
N GLN A 18 -4.32 -1.88 7.75
CA GLN A 18 -5.12 -2.37 6.64
C GLN A 18 -4.25 -3.18 5.67
N PRO A 19 -4.56 -4.47 5.40
CA PRO A 19 -3.85 -5.26 4.41
C PRO A 19 -3.99 -4.64 3.02
N LEU A 20 -2.89 -4.65 2.24
CA LEU A 20 -2.87 -4.07 0.91
C LEU A 20 -3.83 -4.77 -0.05
N GLU A 21 -3.91 -6.11 0.01
CA GLU A 21 -4.83 -6.86 -0.84
C GLU A 21 -6.31 -6.49 -0.58
N GLU A 22 -6.69 -6.35 0.69
CA GLU A 22 -8.04 -5.94 1.08
C GLU A 22 -8.34 -4.52 0.58
N HIS A 23 -7.39 -3.60 0.78
CA HIS A 23 -7.49 -2.23 0.29
C HIS A 23 -7.74 -2.18 -1.22
N LEU A 24 -6.91 -2.87 -2.02
CA LEU A 24 -7.03 -2.88 -3.48
C LEU A 24 -8.38 -3.43 -3.95
N LYS A 25 -8.88 -4.50 -3.31
CA LYS A 25 -10.20 -5.08 -3.64
C LYS A 25 -11.33 -4.11 -3.31
N ASN A 26 -11.32 -3.53 -2.12
CA ASN A 26 -12.36 -2.58 -1.70
C ASN A 26 -12.40 -1.35 -2.62
N VAL A 27 -11.24 -0.79 -2.99
CA VAL A 27 -11.15 0.34 -3.93
C VAL A 27 -11.64 -0.07 -5.32
N ALA A 28 -11.25 -1.25 -5.81
CA ALA A 28 -11.69 -1.75 -7.11
C ALA A 28 -13.21 -1.95 -7.18
N GLU A 29 -13.82 -2.53 -6.14
CA GLU A 29 -15.27 -2.72 -6.05
C GLU A 29 -16.01 -1.38 -6.04
N MET A 30 -15.60 -0.45 -5.19
CA MET A 30 -16.20 0.89 -5.15
C MET A 30 -16.06 1.62 -6.49
N ALA A 31 -14.88 1.58 -7.11
CA ALA A 31 -14.64 2.21 -8.41
C ALA A 31 -15.54 1.62 -9.51
N ALA A 32 -15.72 0.29 -9.51
CA ALA A 32 -16.62 -0.39 -10.43
C ALA A 32 -18.08 0.06 -10.25
N GLU A 33 -18.55 0.18 -8.99
CA GLU A 33 -19.90 0.66 -8.68
C GLU A 33 -20.12 2.10 -9.17
N PHE A 34 -19.15 2.99 -8.95
CA PHE A 34 -19.21 4.36 -9.46
C PHE A 34 -19.21 4.44 -10.99
N ALA A 35 -18.55 3.49 -11.66
CA ALA A 35 -18.46 3.46 -13.11
C ALA A 35 -19.63 2.77 -13.81
N ARG A 36 -20.47 2.05 -13.07
CA ARG A 36 -21.63 1.31 -13.58
C ARG A 36 -22.61 2.16 -14.40
N PRO A 37 -22.98 3.40 -14.02
CA PRO A 37 -23.94 4.19 -14.79
C PRO A 37 -23.52 4.51 -16.22
N PHE A 38 -22.23 4.41 -16.54
CA PHE A 38 -21.68 4.67 -17.88
C PHE A 38 -20.99 3.45 -18.50
N GLY A 39 -21.22 2.24 -17.97
CA GLY A 39 -20.70 0.98 -18.52
C GLY A 39 -19.18 0.80 -18.35
N GLY A 40 -18.57 1.51 -17.40
CA GLY A 40 -17.13 1.52 -17.17
C GLY A 40 -16.64 0.55 -16.09
N GLU A 41 -17.48 -0.35 -15.58
CA GLU A 41 -17.21 -1.12 -14.35
C GLU A 41 -15.89 -1.88 -14.41
N GLN A 42 -15.64 -2.60 -15.50
CA GLN A 42 -14.46 -3.46 -15.64
C GLN A 42 -13.16 -2.65 -15.66
N TRP A 43 -13.16 -1.52 -16.37
CA TRP A 43 -12.01 -0.64 -16.45
C TRP A 43 -11.73 0.03 -15.11
N ALA A 44 -12.78 0.49 -14.43
CA ALA A 44 -12.66 1.10 -13.10
C ALA A 44 -12.19 0.09 -12.04
N TYR A 45 -12.69 -1.15 -12.10
CA TYR A 45 -12.24 -2.24 -11.24
C TYR A 45 -10.73 -2.51 -11.42
N LEU A 46 -10.27 -2.68 -12.66
CA LEU A 46 -8.86 -2.91 -12.95
C LEU A 46 -7.98 -1.73 -12.54
N ALA A 47 -8.43 -0.49 -12.80
CA ALA A 47 -7.73 0.71 -12.36
C ALA A 47 -7.60 0.75 -10.82
N GLY A 48 -8.68 0.44 -10.09
CA GLY A 48 -8.67 0.36 -8.63
C GLY A 48 -7.75 -0.73 -8.09
N LEU A 49 -7.69 -1.89 -8.74
CA LEU A 49 -6.76 -2.97 -8.35
C LEU A 49 -5.29 -2.59 -8.57
N TRP A 50 -4.99 -1.78 -9.58
CA TRP A 50 -3.60 -1.49 -9.96
C TRP A 50 -3.03 -0.22 -9.35
N HIS A 51 -3.87 0.71 -8.92
CA HIS A 51 -3.44 2.07 -8.56
C HIS A 51 -2.29 2.11 -7.53
N ASP A 52 -2.28 1.17 -6.59
CA ASP A 52 -1.36 1.13 -5.45
C ASP A 52 -0.42 -0.10 -5.44
N LEU A 53 -0.22 -0.78 -6.58
CA LEU A 53 0.68 -1.94 -6.66
C LEU A 53 2.11 -1.63 -6.20
N GLY A 54 2.55 -0.36 -6.33
CA GLY A 54 3.86 0.09 -5.83
C GLY A 54 4.04 -0.10 -4.32
N LYS A 55 2.96 -0.22 -3.55
CA LYS A 55 3.01 -0.47 -2.09
C LYS A 55 3.46 -1.88 -1.73
N TYR A 56 3.48 -2.81 -2.68
CA TYR A 56 4.12 -4.13 -2.49
C TYR A 56 5.65 -4.04 -2.44
N ALA A 57 6.27 -2.90 -2.79
CA ALA A 57 7.71 -2.76 -2.71
C ALA A 57 8.20 -2.77 -1.25
N ASP A 58 9.25 -3.54 -0.98
CA ASP A 58 9.92 -3.61 0.33
C ASP A 58 10.30 -2.22 0.86
N ALA A 59 10.74 -1.32 -0.03
CA ALA A 59 11.09 0.05 0.34
C ALA A 59 9.88 0.84 0.87
N PHE A 60 8.68 0.61 0.34
CA PHE A 60 7.46 1.26 0.82
C PHE A 60 7.05 0.69 2.18
N GLN A 61 7.07 -0.64 2.34
CA GLN A 61 6.75 -1.26 3.63
C GLN A 61 7.74 -0.81 4.71
N ALA A 62 9.06 -0.85 4.43
CA ALA A 62 10.06 -0.38 5.38
C ALA A 62 9.83 1.08 5.81
N LYS A 63 9.46 1.95 4.86
CA LYS A 63 9.08 3.34 5.16
C LYS A 63 7.85 3.39 6.07
N LEU A 64 6.80 2.65 5.74
CA LEU A 64 5.56 2.61 6.53
C LEU A 64 5.81 2.16 7.97
N TYR A 65 6.63 1.13 8.16
CA TYR A 65 7.04 0.68 9.49
C TYR A 65 7.84 1.74 10.25
N ALA A 66 8.84 2.34 9.59
CA ALA A 66 9.68 3.38 10.20
C ALA A 66 8.87 4.62 10.63
N GLU A 67 7.92 5.07 9.80
CA GLU A 67 7.04 6.22 10.12
C GLU A 67 6.12 5.95 11.32
N ASN A 68 5.86 4.69 11.65
CA ASN A 68 5.04 4.30 12.80
C ASN A 68 5.90 3.81 14.00
N GLY A 69 7.19 4.12 14.01
CA GLY A 69 8.08 3.83 15.14
C GLY A 69 8.52 2.37 15.25
N PHE A 70 8.31 1.58 14.20
CA PHE A 70 8.82 0.22 14.10
C PHE A 70 10.11 0.22 13.29
N GLU A 71 11.25 0.12 13.98
CA GLU A 71 12.54 -0.16 13.32
C GLU A 71 12.63 -1.66 13.09
N ASP A 72 12.46 -2.11 11.84
CA ASP A 72 12.70 -3.52 11.53
C ASP A 72 14.20 -3.79 11.35
N GLU A 73 14.75 -4.65 12.22
CA GLU A 73 16.11 -5.19 12.09
C GLU A 73 16.21 -6.17 10.90
N LYS A 74 15.09 -6.55 10.27
CA LYS A 74 15.02 -7.63 9.26
C LYS A 74 14.29 -7.26 7.97
N GLN A 75 14.73 -6.22 7.28
CA GLN A 75 14.59 -6.18 5.81
C GLN A 75 15.74 -5.41 5.17
N PHE A 76 16.91 -6.04 5.17
CA PHE A 76 18.10 -5.52 4.50
C PHE A 76 18.02 -5.89 3.01
N CYS A 77 17.51 -5.00 2.16
CA CYS A 77 17.85 -5.06 0.73
C CYS A 77 19.32 -4.60 0.59
N PRO A 78 20.27 -5.47 0.23
CA PRO A 78 21.66 -5.05 0.04
C PRO A 78 21.72 -4.13 -1.18
N GLY A 79 21.80 -2.82 -0.96
CA GLY A 79 21.97 -1.84 -2.04
C GLY A 79 21.34 -0.47 -1.83
N PHE A 80 20.45 -0.29 -0.84
CA PHE A 80 19.85 1.02 -0.60
C PHE A 80 20.55 1.78 0.55
N PRO A 81 21.15 2.95 0.29
CA PRO A 81 21.86 3.70 1.31
C PRO A 81 20.90 4.28 2.36
N LYS A 82 21.29 4.17 3.62
CA LYS A 82 20.63 4.82 4.76
C LYS A 82 20.92 6.32 4.73
N LYS A 83 20.02 7.11 4.14
CA LYS A 83 19.57 8.46 4.59
C LYS A 83 19.03 9.29 3.43
N SER A 84 18.03 10.09 3.78
CA SER A 84 17.44 11.20 3.03
C SER A 84 16.99 10.88 1.60
N GLN A 85 15.80 10.31 1.47
CA GLN A 85 15.05 10.47 0.24
C GLN A 85 13.70 11.09 0.59
N LYS A 86 13.62 12.42 0.40
CA LYS A 86 12.33 13.10 0.24
C LYS A 86 11.79 12.62 -1.10
N TRP A 87 10.89 11.65 -1.05
CA TRP A 87 10.21 11.15 -2.24
C TRP A 87 8.95 11.97 -2.47
N PHE A 88 8.92 12.75 -3.54
CA PHE A 88 7.69 13.26 -4.12
C PHE A 88 7.02 12.11 -4.87
N PHE A 89 5.81 11.74 -4.48
CA PHE A 89 4.88 11.06 -5.38
C PHE A 89 3.65 11.96 -5.52
N ALA A 90 3.32 12.24 -6.77
CA ALA A 90 2.14 12.97 -7.21
C ALA A 90 0.87 12.13 -7.01
#